data_AF-A0A2T4VM15-F1
#
_entry.id   AF-A0A2T4VM15-F1
#
_cell.length_a   1.000
_cell.length_b   1.000
_cell.length_c   1.000
_cell.angle_alpha   90.00
_cell.angle_beta   90.00
_cell.angle_gamma   90.00
#
_symmetry.space_group_name_H-M   'P 1'
#
loop_
_entity.id
_entity.type
_entity.pdbx_description
1 polymer ?
#
loop_
_entity_poly.entity_id
_entity_poly.type
_entity_poly.pdbx_seq_one_letter_code
_entity_poly.pdbx_strand_id
1 'polypeptide(L)'
;MSEHYPRIRARVWNDHLIREGLSLCFYMKRPHVEMAQSVMHCIETYVLAVGKQTLRWYLDEEGEWQDLDETGWALTRRKLLERPGMIVDLLGRDDDRWYRLMYRGKNPDEPFLPGNPGEVCALSAWLPTEYMEEHGPGRVRELALALAASLPFCSGHAGLSFHCQLNLLGVERKLHEYSLRHPGLDIPELGHLSFRLGTRLRGPAWMNFLGQPVLGELGGTASLRARLSSQGTTVQELDGERAVVTLGPWPEAGDTEQGQILPAYRELARVLEPWLYREVPGQPYREVPERTRRWERRFFD
;
A
#
# COMPACT_ATOMS: atom_id res chain seq x y z
N MET A 1 -3.65 -1.54 24.87
CA MET A 1 -2.84 -1.05 23.75
C MET A 1 -1.97 -2.20 23.29
N SER A 2 -1.86 -2.42 21.97
CA SER A 2 -0.93 -3.42 21.43
C SER A 2 0.51 -2.96 21.72
N GLU A 3 1.42 -3.89 22.04
CA GLU A 3 2.85 -3.57 22.18
C GLU A 3 3.46 -3.11 20.84
N HIS A 4 2.87 -3.55 19.72
CA HIS A 4 3.42 -3.35 18.37
C HIS A 4 3.00 -2.03 17.72
N TYR A 5 1.89 -1.42 18.15
CA TYR A 5 1.36 -0.21 17.51
C TYR A 5 0.39 0.59 18.41
N PRO A 6 0.34 1.93 18.22
CA PRO A 6 -0.58 2.79 18.96
C PRO A 6 -2.04 2.58 18.50
N ARG A 7 -2.99 2.83 19.41
CA ARG A 7 -4.41 2.98 19.06
C ARG A 7 -4.69 4.46 18.76
N ILE A 8 -4.80 4.79 17.49
CA ILE A 8 -5.07 6.13 16.98
C ILE A 8 -6.54 6.18 16.55
N ARG A 9 -7.37 6.98 17.22
CA ARG A 9 -8.76 7.25 16.83
C ARG A 9 -8.99 8.76 16.94
N ALA A 10 -8.25 9.52 16.15
CA ALA A 10 -8.26 10.97 16.23
C ALA A 10 -9.33 11.54 15.30
N ARG A 11 -10.34 12.18 15.88
CA ARG A 11 -11.34 12.96 15.14
C ARG A 11 -10.77 14.37 14.90
N VAL A 12 -10.70 14.78 13.64
CA VAL A 12 -10.28 16.13 13.24
C VAL A 12 -11.51 16.96 12.83
N TRP A 13 -11.30 18.10 12.17
CA TRP A 13 -12.38 18.98 11.72
C TRP A 13 -13.48 18.20 10.98
N ASN A 14 -14.75 18.57 11.17
CA ASN A 14 -15.93 17.85 10.67
C ASN A 14 -15.99 16.35 11.02
N ASP A 15 -15.40 15.96 12.15
CA ASP A 15 -15.47 14.60 12.69
C ASP A 15 -14.78 13.54 11.81
N HIS A 16 -13.91 13.96 10.90
CA HIS A 16 -13.13 13.04 10.07
C HIS A 16 -12.16 12.25 10.94
N LEU A 17 -12.20 10.92 10.80
CA LEU A 17 -11.37 10.01 11.58
C LEU A 17 -10.02 9.79 10.90
N ILE A 18 -8.95 9.96 11.68
CA ILE A 18 -7.64 9.36 11.43
C ILE A 18 -7.52 8.15 12.34
N ARG A 19 -7.23 6.99 11.74
CA ARG A 19 -6.99 5.76 12.50
C ARG A 19 -5.84 4.95 11.96
N GLU A 20 -5.25 4.10 12.81
CA GLU A 20 -4.37 3.05 12.33
C GLU A 20 -5.18 1.91 11.71
N GLY A 21 -4.60 1.30 10.69
CA GLY A 21 -5.06 0.09 10.03
C GLY A 21 -3.88 -0.60 9.38
N LEU A 22 -4.16 -1.51 8.45
CA LEU A 22 -3.18 -2.14 7.60
C LEU A 22 -3.51 -1.81 6.14
N SER A 23 -2.47 -1.69 5.32
CA SER A 23 -2.61 -1.59 3.87
C SER A 23 -1.72 -2.62 3.20
N LEU A 24 -2.26 -3.26 2.15
CA LEU A 24 -1.56 -4.16 1.24
C LEU A 24 -1.57 -3.49 -0.13
N CYS A 25 -0.41 -3.12 -0.66
CA CYS A 25 -0.28 -2.31 -1.87
C CYS A 25 0.60 -3.03 -2.90
N PHE A 26 0.16 -3.05 -4.16
CA PHE A 26 0.89 -3.65 -5.27
C PHE A 26 0.88 -2.71 -6.47
N TYR A 27 2.02 -2.63 -7.16
CA TYR A 27 2.24 -1.78 -8.32
C TYR A 27 2.71 -2.63 -9.49
N MET A 28 2.05 -2.45 -10.63
CA MET A 28 2.27 -3.23 -11.84
C MET A 28 2.57 -2.28 -13.01
N LYS A 29 3.79 -2.33 -13.55
CA LYS A 29 4.17 -1.62 -14.76
C LYS A 29 3.73 -2.41 -16.01
N ARG A 30 2.43 -2.65 -16.12
CA ARG A 30 1.78 -3.31 -17.27
C ARG A 30 0.41 -2.69 -17.57
N PRO A 31 -0.09 -2.79 -18.82
CA PRO A 31 -1.42 -2.31 -19.19
C PRO A 31 -2.55 -2.97 -18.42
N HIS A 32 -3.58 -2.21 -18.10
CA HIS A 32 -4.78 -2.67 -17.40
C HIS A 32 -5.43 -3.88 -18.08
N VAL A 33 -5.47 -3.88 -19.41
CA VAL A 33 -6.05 -4.97 -20.20
C VAL A 33 -5.41 -6.34 -19.91
N GLU A 34 -4.12 -6.36 -19.55
CA GLU A 34 -3.43 -7.58 -19.11
C GLU A 34 -3.72 -7.91 -17.63
N MET A 35 -4.04 -6.89 -16.81
CA MET A 35 -4.23 -7.02 -15.36
C MET A 35 -5.66 -7.39 -14.97
N ALA A 36 -6.64 -7.18 -15.84
CA ALA A 36 -8.06 -7.31 -15.52
C ALA A 36 -8.40 -8.64 -14.82
N GLN A 37 -8.03 -9.78 -15.40
CA GLN A 37 -8.33 -11.08 -14.79
C GLN A 37 -7.64 -11.27 -13.43
N SER A 38 -6.36 -10.91 -13.33
CA SER A 38 -5.59 -10.97 -12.08
C SER A 38 -6.19 -10.09 -10.98
N VAL A 39 -6.60 -8.87 -11.32
CA VAL A 39 -7.23 -7.92 -10.39
C VAL A 39 -8.60 -8.44 -9.95
N MET A 40 -9.36 -9.05 -10.85
CA MET A 40 -10.65 -9.65 -10.50
C MET A 40 -10.46 -10.76 -9.48
N HIS A 41 -9.47 -11.63 -9.68
CA HIS A 41 -9.12 -12.68 -8.73
C HIS A 41 -8.64 -12.11 -7.37
N CYS A 42 -7.89 -11.01 -7.36
CA CYS A 42 -7.50 -10.32 -6.13
C CYS A 42 -8.71 -9.77 -5.36
N ILE A 43 -9.68 -9.20 -6.08
CA ILE A 43 -10.93 -8.72 -5.47
C ILE A 43 -11.69 -9.87 -4.83
N GLU A 44 -11.87 -10.99 -5.56
CA GLU A 44 -12.51 -12.19 -5.03
C GLU A 44 -11.77 -12.75 -3.80
N THR A 45 -10.43 -12.83 -3.86
CA THR A 45 -9.58 -13.29 -2.76
C THR A 45 -9.73 -12.42 -1.52
N TYR A 46 -9.72 -11.10 -1.68
CA TYR A 46 -9.92 -10.17 -0.58
C TYR A 46 -11.33 -10.28 0.03
N VAL A 47 -12.37 -10.32 -0.81
CA VAL A 47 -13.77 -10.48 -0.37
C VAL A 47 -13.98 -11.78 0.39
N LEU A 48 -13.37 -12.88 -0.07
CA LEU A 48 -13.41 -14.17 0.63
C LEU A 48 -12.75 -14.08 2.01
N ALA A 49 -11.63 -13.36 2.13
CA ALA A 49 -10.91 -13.20 3.39
C ALA A 49 -11.65 -12.33 4.40
N VAL A 50 -12.25 -11.21 3.96
CA VAL A 50 -12.92 -10.26 4.87
C VAL A 50 -14.41 -10.55 5.06
N GLY A 51 -14.99 -11.43 4.25
CA GLY A 51 -16.42 -11.75 4.24
C GLY A 51 -17.20 -10.98 3.17
N LYS A 52 -18.14 -11.68 2.51
CA LYS A 52 -18.92 -11.16 1.36
C LYS A 52 -19.78 -9.93 1.67
N GLN A 53 -20.17 -9.75 2.93
CA GLN A 53 -21.04 -8.66 3.38
C GLN A 53 -20.27 -7.47 3.97
N THR A 54 -18.94 -7.53 3.93
CA THR A 54 -18.06 -6.53 4.55
C THR A 54 -17.93 -5.30 3.66
N LEU A 55 -17.72 -5.50 2.36
CA LEU A 55 -17.76 -4.41 1.38
C LEU A 55 -19.21 -4.14 1.00
N ARG A 56 -19.67 -2.91 1.21
CA ARG A 56 -21.08 -2.52 1.06
C ARG A 56 -21.31 -1.40 0.05
N TRP A 57 -20.26 -0.68 -0.34
CA TRP A 57 -20.38 0.42 -1.30
C TRP A 57 -19.32 0.33 -2.38
N TYR A 58 -19.64 0.87 -3.56
CA TYR A 58 -18.67 1.16 -4.60
C TYR A 58 -18.81 2.59 -5.09
N LEU A 59 -17.72 3.15 -5.62
CA LEU A 59 -17.74 4.45 -6.27
C LEU A 59 -18.11 4.29 -7.74
N ASP A 60 -19.16 4.97 -8.19
CA ASP A 60 -19.55 4.98 -9.60
C ASP A 60 -18.68 5.92 -10.47
N GLU A 61 -19.09 6.14 -11.73
CA GLU A 61 -18.31 6.96 -12.66
C GLU A 61 -18.49 8.45 -12.44
N GLU A 62 -19.62 8.81 -11.85
CA GLU A 62 -19.98 10.15 -11.44
C GLU A 62 -19.23 10.55 -10.15
N GLY A 63 -18.62 9.58 -9.47
CA GLY A 63 -17.88 9.80 -8.23
C GLY A 63 -18.77 9.73 -6.99
N GLU A 64 -19.95 9.15 -7.11
CA GLU A 64 -20.93 8.97 -6.05
C GLU A 64 -20.85 7.54 -5.48
N TRP A 65 -21.13 7.41 -4.18
CA TRP A 65 -21.15 6.12 -3.52
C TRP A 65 -22.49 5.44 -3.72
N GLN A 66 -22.46 4.22 -4.26
CA GLN A 66 -23.63 3.39 -4.50
C GLN A 66 -23.54 2.10 -3.67
N ASP A 67 -24.68 1.49 -3.36
CA ASP A 67 -24.72 0.19 -2.69
C ASP A 67 -24.11 -0.91 -3.57
N LEU A 68 -23.28 -1.76 -2.98
CA LEU A 68 -22.60 -2.87 -3.65
C LEU A 68 -23.46 -4.14 -3.58
N ASP A 69 -24.51 -4.16 -4.39
CA ASP A 69 -25.39 -5.31 -4.59
C ASP A 69 -24.91 -6.21 -5.76
N GLU A 70 -25.71 -7.21 -6.14
CA GLU A 70 -25.41 -8.09 -7.28
C GLU A 70 -25.21 -7.32 -8.60
N THR A 71 -25.96 -6.23 -8.78
CA THR A 71 -25.84 -5.35 -9.96
C THR A 71 -24.52 -4.59 -9.92
N GLY A 72 -24.13 -4.02 -8.78
CA GLY A 72 -22.86 -3.35 -8.57
C GLY A 72 -21.66 -4.27 -8.79
N TRP A 73 -21.76 -5.52 -8.35
CA TRP A 73 -20.75 -6.56 -8.60
C TRP A 73 -20.65 -6.91 -10.09
N ALA A 74 -21.77 -7.16 -10.75
CA ALA A 74 -21.81 -7.47 -12.18
C ALA A 74 -21.25 -6.30 -13.02
N LEU A 75 -21.62 -5.07 -12.66
CA LEU A 75 -21.13 -3.85 -13.30
C LEU A 75 -19.62 -3.69 -13.13
N THR A 76 -19.12 -3.88 -11.91
CA THR A 76 -17.68 -3.82 -11.60
C THR A 76 -16.91 -4.84 -12.43
N ARG A 77 -17.36 -6.11 -12.43
CA ARG A 77 -16.74 -7.18 -13.22
C ARG A 77 -16.73 -6.85 -14.71
N ARG A 78 -17.86 -6.44 -15.26
CA ARG A 78 -17.98 -6.09 -16.68
C ARG A 78 -17.02 -4.96 -17.06
N LYS A 79 -17.03 -3.85 -16.32
CA LYS A 79 -16.18 -2.69 -16.60
C LYS A 79 -14.69 -3.04 -16.52
N LEU A 80 -14.31 -3.85 -15.55
CA LEU A 80 -12.93 -4.27 -15.36
C LEU A 80 -12.39 -5.12 -16.52
N LEU A 81 -13.27 -5.85 -17.23
CA LEU A 81 -12.89 -6.70 -18.37
C LEU A 81 -13.00 -5.98 -19.72
N GLU A 82 -13.94 -5.06 -19.88
CA GLU A 82 -14.27 -4.46 -21.18
C GLU A 82 -13.58 -3.10 -21.42
N ARG A 83 -13.09 -2.43 -20.37
CA ARG A 83 -12.51 -1.09 -20.51
C ARG A 83 -10.99 -1.12 -20.69
N PRO A 84 -10.41 -0.13 -21.40
CA PRO A 84 -8.95 0.01 -21.53
C PRO A 84 -8.27 0.52 -20.24
N GLY A 85 -9.05 1.06 -19.30
CA GLY A 85 -8.62 1.50 -17.98
C GLY A 85 -9.82 1.56 -17.03
N MET A 86 -9.58 1.41 -15.73
CA MET A 86 -10.66 1.33 -14.75
C MET A 86 -10.21 1.82 -13.38
N ILE A 87 -11.09 2.54 -12.70
CA ILE A 87 -10.97 2.84 -11.28
C ILE A 87 -11.97 1.95 -10.54
N VAL A 88 -11.49 1.17 -9.59
CA VAL A 88 -12.36 0.46 -8.64
C VAL A 88 -12.12 1.04 -7.27
N ASP A 89 -13.20 1.32 -6.54
CA ASP A 89 -13.14 1.73 -5.15
C ASP A 89 -14.32 1.09 -4.42
N LEU A 90 -14.01 0.07 -3.63
CA LEU A 90 -14.98 -0.69 -2.84
C LEU A 90 -14.74 -0.37 -1.37
N LEU A 91 -15.80 -0.05 -0.65
CA LEU A 91 -15.74 0.40 0.74
C LEU A 91 -16.63 -0.46 1.63
N GLY A 92 -16.09 -0.82 2.79
CA GLY A 92 -16.80 -1.43 3.90
C GLY A 92 -16.53 -0.65 5.18
N ARG A 93 -17.58 -0.27 5.88
CA ARG A 93 -17.49 0.41 7.18
C ARG A 93 -18.49 -0.21 8.14
N ASP A 94 -17.97 -0.63 9.28
CA ASP A 94 -18.75 -1.13 10.41
C ASP A 94 -18.21 -0.44 11.66
N ASP A 95 -18.95 0.54 12.18
CA ASP A 95 -18.47 1.52 13.15
C ASP A 95 -17.11 2.15 12.73
N ASP A 96 -16.06 1.92 13.50
CA ASP A 96 -14.70 2.41 13.24
C ASP A 96 -13.86 1.43 12.40
N ARG A 97 -14.39 0.25 12.02
CA ARG A 97 -13.68 -0.75 11.19
C ARG A 97 -13.81 -0.40 9.72
N TRP A 98 -12.68 -0.12 9.09
CA TRP A 98 -12.60 0.34 7.71
C TRP A 98 -11.92 -0.73 6.86
N TYR A 99 -12.69 -1.26 5.92
CA TYR A 99 -12.26 -2.14 4.86
C TYR A 99 -12.35 -1.37 3.56
N ARG A 100 -11.36 -1.51 2.68
CA ARG A 100 -11.38 -0.83 1.39
C ARG A 100 -10.57 -1.62 0.40
N LEU A 101 -11.04 -1.71 -0.83
CA LEU A 101 -10.25 -2.19 -1.95
C LEU A 101 -10.27 -1.15 -3.05
N MET A 102 -9.09 -0.70 -3.44
CA MET A 102 -8.92 0.30 -4.47
C MET A 102 -8.06 -0.27 -5.59
N TYR A 103 -8.43 0.02 -6.82
CA TYR A 103 -7.62 -0.27 -8.00
C TYR A 103 -7.59 0.92 -8.94
N ARG A 104 -6.41 1.22 -9.49
CA ARG A 104 -6.17 2.23 -10.51
C ARG A 104 -5.57 1.53 -11.72
N GLY A 105 -6.40 1.16 -12.68
CA GLY A 105 -6.03 0.55 -13.96
C GLY A 105 -5.77 1.62 -15.02
N LYS A 106 -4.62 1.52 -15.67
CA LYS A 106 -4.13 2.47 -16.68
C LYS A 106 -3.44 1.72 -17.82
N ASN A 107 -3.00 2.43 -18.85
CA ASN A 107 -2.06 1.91 -19.82
C ASN A 107 -0.68 2.58 -19.62
N PRO A 108 0.27 1.96 -18.90
CA PRO A 108 1.62 2.52 -18.71
C PRO A 108 2.41 2.74 -20.00
N ASP A 109 2.04 2.05 -21.09
CA ASP A 109 2.69 2.18 -22.40
C ASP A 109 2.18 3.41 -23.17
N GLU A 110 0.98 3.87 -22.81
CA GLU A 110 0.34 5.10 -23.32
C GLU A 110 -0.04 6.00 -22.13
N PRO A 111 0.94 6.58 -21.44
CA PRO A 111 0.70 7.32 -20.20
C PRO A 111 -0.15 8.57 -20.46
N PHE A 112 -0.98 8.94 -19.47
CA PHE A 112 -1.84 10.13 -19.54
C PHE A 112 -1.03 11.41 -19.83
N LEU A 113 0.14 11.54 -19.20
CA LEU A 113 1.13 12.55 -19.58
C LEU A 113 2.21 11.92 -20.46
N PRO A 114 2.38 12.36 -21.72
CA PRO A 114 3.40 11.84 -22.61
C PRO A 114 4.79 11.85 -21.97
N GLY A 115 5.47 10.70 -22.02
CA GLY A 115 6.81 10.54 -21.47
C GLY A 115 6.87 10.36 -19.95
N ASN A 116 5.75 10.24 -19.23
CA ASN A 116 5.76 9.96 -17.79
C ASN A 116 6.14 8.49 -17.51
N PRO A 117 7.34 8.19 -16.97
CA PRO A 117 7.74 6.83 -16.66
C PRO A 117 7.07 6.28 -15.39
N GLY A 118 6.41 7.14 -14.62
CA GLY A 118 5.86 6.84 -13.30
C GLY A 118 4.51 6.12 -13.31
N GLU A 119 3.78 6.11 -14.43
CA GLU A 119 2.43 5.53 -14.46
C GLU A 119 2.47 4.02 -14.34
N VAL A 120 1.65 3.49 -13.43
CA VAL A 120 1.50 2.06 -13.17
C VAL A 120 0.04 1.74 -12.89
N CYS A 121 -0.36 0.49 -13.17
CA CYS A 121 -1.53 -0.06 -12.53
C CYS A 121 -1.22 -0.26 -11.03
N ALA A 122 -2.17 0.02 -10.15
CA ALA A 122 -1.96 -0.13 -8.72
C ALA A 122 -3.19 -0.66 -7.99
N LEU A 123 -2.99 -1.58 -7.05
CA LEU A 123 -4.01 -2.16 -6.18
C LEU A 123 -3.67 -1.88 -4.72
N SER A 124 -4.67 -1.48 -3.92
CA SER A 124 -4.55 -1.36 -2.47
C SER A 124 -5.72 -2.03 -1.77
N ALA A 125 -5.44 -2.83 -0.76
CA ALA A 125 -6.44 -3.43 0.11
C ALA A 125 -6.19 -2.99 1.55
N TRP A 126 -7.22 -2.51 2.24
CA TRP A 126 -7.17 -2.00 3.61
C TRP A 126 -7.81 -3.00 4.56
N LEU A 127 -7.21 -3.18 5.73
CA LEU A 127 -7.80 -3.96 6.81
C LEU A 127 -7.78 -3.13 8.10
N PRO A 128 -8.81 -3.20 8.94
CA PRO A 128 -8.72 -2.69 10.30
C PRO A 128 -7.65 -3.47 11.09
N THR A 129 -7.00 -2.85 12.06
CA THR A 129 -6.09 -3.55 12.97
C THR A 129 -6.79 -4.65 13.75
N GLU A 130 -8.09 -4.49 14.02
CA GLU A 130 -8.95 -5.49 14.64
C GLU A 130 -8.97 -6.82 13.86
N TYR A 131 -8.92 -6.78 12.52
CA TYR A 131 -8.84 -8.01 11.72
C TYR A 131 -7.55 -8.80 12.03
N MET A 132 -6.42 -8.10 12.21
CA MET A 132 -5.15 -8.73 12.56
C MET A 132 -5.11 -9.21 14.02
N GLU A 133 -5.78 -8.51 14.94
CA GLU A 133 -5.87 -8.95 16.34
C GLU A 133 -6.72 -10.23 16.46
N GLU A 134 -7.81 -10.30 15.70
CA GLU A 134 -8.72 -11.45 15.70
C GLU A 134 -8.12 -12.68 15.01
N HIS A 135 -7.41 -12.51 13.90
CA HIS A 135 -6.95 -13.61 13.06
C HIS A 135 -5.44 -13.87 13.14
N GLY A 136 -4.70 -12.99 13.82
CA GLY A 136 -3.24 -12.99 13.91
C GLY A 136 -2.55 -12.39 12.68
N PRO A 137 -1.28 -11.97 12.83
CA PRO A 137 -0.48 -11.42 11.74
C PRO A 137 -0.23 -12.46 10.62
N GLY A 138 -0.17 -13.75 10.97
CA GLY A 138 -0.03 -14.83 9.98
C GLY A 138 -1.12 -14.80 8.91
N ARG A 139 -2.38 -14.56 9.30
CA ARG A 139 -3.50 -14.47 8.36
C ARG A 139 -3.39 -13.25 7.43
N VAL A 140 -2.91 -12.12 7.94
CA VAL A 140 -2.66 -10.92 7.12
C VAL A 140 -1.55 -11.17 6.12
N ARG A 141 -0.47 -11.84 6.55
CA ARG A 141 0.64 -12.25 5.67
C ARG A 141 0.19 -13.22 4.59
N GLU A 142 -0.61 -14.23 4.94
CA GLU A 142 -1.20 -15.17 3.97
C GLU A 142 -2.03 -14.43 2.92
N LEU A 143 -2.87 -13.49 3.34
CA LEU A 143 -3.65 -12.68 2.41
C LEU A 143 -2.76 -11.83 1.49
N ALA A 144 -1.74 -11.17 2.04
CA ALA A 144 -0.80 -10.38 1.25
C ALA A 144 -0.08 -11.24 0.19
N LEU A 145 0.37 -12.44 0.57
CA LEU A 145 0.99 -13.39 -0.35
C LEU A 145 0.01 -13.89 -1.42
N ALA A 146 -1.24 -14.18 -1.06
CA ALA A 146 -2.26 -14.62 -2.00
C ALA A 146 -2.55 -13.54 -3.06
N LEU A 147 -2.70 -12.28 -2.64
CA LEU A 147 -2.86 -11.17 -3.58
C LEU A 147 -1.63 -10.99 -4.47
N ALA A 148 -0.42 -11.08 -3.90
CA ALA A 148 0.83 -10.94 -4.64
C ALA A 148 1.03 -12.04 -5.70
N ALA A 149 0.62 -13.28 -5.40
CA ALA A 149 0.77 -14.42 -6.30
C ALA A 149 0.03 -14.21 -7.63
N SER A 150 -1.15 -13.57 -7.58
CA SER A 150 -2.00 -13.35 -8.76
C SER A 150 -1.59 -12.15 -9.61
N LEU A 151 -0.79 -11.23 -9.07
CA LEU A 151 -0.43 -9.97 -9.71
C LEU A 151 1.00 -10.00 -10.24
N PRO A 152 1.27 -9.64 -11.50
CA PRO A 152 2.64 -9.50 -12.01
C PRO A 152 3.24 -8.14 -11.57
N PHE A 153 3.38 -7.96 -10.25
CA PHE A 153 3.91 -6.74 -9.65
C PHE A 153 5.40 -6.53 -9.95
N CYS A 154 5.80 -5.26 -10.09
CA CYS A 154 7.20 -4.84 -10.04
C CYS A 154 7.61 -4.47 -8.61
N SER A 155 6.69 -3.90 -7.82
CA SER A 155 6.89 -3.60 -6.41
C SER A 155 5.58 -3.67 -5.63
N GLY A 156 5.69 -3.82 -4.32
CA GLY A 156 4.56 -3.77 -3.41
C GLY A 156 5.02 -3.72 -1.96
N HIS A 157 4.10 -3.41 -1.06
CA HIS A 157 4.37 -3.32 0.36
C HIS A 157 3.11 -3.61 1.17
N ALA A 158 3.31 -4.11 2.38
CA ALA A 158 2.22 -4.37 3.31
C ALA A 158 2.67 -4.09 4.75
N GLY A 159 1.78 -3.51 5.54
CA GLY A 159 2.09 -3.14 6.93
C GLY A 159 1.06 -2.18 7.50
N LEU A 160 1.39 -1.61 8.66
CA LEU A 160 0.56 -0.62 9.31
C LEU A 160 0.47 0.66 8.47
N SER A 161 -0.67 1.33 8.52
CA SER A 161 -0.91 2.57 7.79
C SER A 161 -1.98 3.42 8.45
N PHE A 162 -2.03 4.69 8.06
CA PHE A 162 -3.11 5.60 8.45
C PHE A 162 -4.28 5.50 7.48
N HIS A 163 -5.45 5.15 7.99
CA HIS A 163 -6.70 5.22 7.25
C HIS A 163 -7.37 6.56 7.57
N CYS A 164 -7.44 7.42 6.56
CA CYS A 164 -8.08 8.73 6.64
C CYS A 164 -8.43 9.26 5.24
N GLN A 165 -9.19 10.34 5.19
CA GLN A 165 -9.45 11.09 3.95
C GLN A 165 -8.40 12.22 3.82
N LEU A 166 -7.33 11.96 3.08
CA LEU A 166 -6.14 12.83 3.00
C LEU A 166 -6.41 14.26 2.51
N ASN A 167 -7.45 14.46 1.70
CA ASN A 167 -7.73 15.75 1.04
C ASN A 167 -8.52 16.73 1.93
N LEU A 168 -8.75 16.41 3.20
CA LEU A 168 -9.60 17.20 4.07
C LEU A 168 -8.78 18.10 5.00
N LEU A 169 -9.22 19.34 5.12
CA LEU A 169 -8.60 20.37 5.97
C LEU A 169 -8.47 19.88 7.41
N GLY A 170 -7.27 20.00 7.98
CA GLY A 170 -6.95 19.58 9.35
C GLY A 170 -6.46 18.14 9.52
N VAL A 171 -6.75 17.24 8.56
CA VAL A 171 -6.22 15.86 8.58
C VAL A 171 -4.70 15.88 8.40
N GLU A 172 -4.21 16.64 7.42
CA GLU A 172 -2.82 16.61 6.98
C GLU A 172 -1.82 16.93 8.10
N ARG A 173 -2.08 17.98 8.89
CA ARG A 173 -1.18 18.38 9.99
C ARG A 173 -1.09 17.28 11.05
N LYS A 174 -2.23 16.75 11.48
CA LYS A 174 -2.27 15.74 12.55
C LYS A 174 -1.68 14.41 12.09
N LEU A 175 -1.95 14.04 10.83
CA LEU A 175 -1.37 12.88 10.18
C LEU A 175 0.16 12.96 10.16
N HIS A 176 0.73 14.12 9.81
CA HIS A 176 2.18 14.31 9.76
C HIS A 176 2.84 14.21 11.15
N GLU A 177 2.22 14.75 12.19
CA GLU A 177 2.67 14.59 13.57
C GLU A 177 2.74 13.10 13.95
N TYR A 178 1.68 12.34 13.69
CA TYR A 178 1.65 10.92 13.98
C TYR A 178 2.64 10.13 13.14
N SER A 179 2.79 10.49 11.86
CA SER A 179 3.69 9.77 10.96
C SER A 179 5.12 9.89 11.47
N LEU A 180 5.63 11.10 11.75
CA LEU A 180 6.99 11.27 12.26
C LEU A 180 7.24 10.60 13.61
N ARG A 181 6.22 10.52 14.47
CA ARG A 181 6.33 9.79 15.74
C ARG A 181 6.37 8.27 15.54
N HIS A 182 5.56 7.74 14.63
CA HIS A 182 5.40 6.32 14.37
C HIS A 182 5.83 5.95 12.93
N PRO A 183 7.14 5.85 12.66
CA PRO A 183 7.68 5.74 11.32
C PRO A 183 7.30 4.44 10.60
N GLY A 184 6.82 3.42 11.32
CA GLY A 184 6.32 2.17 10.75
C GLY A 184 4.93 2.25 10.11
N LEU A 185 4.16 3.31 10.36
CA LEU A 185 2.85 3.53 9.72
C LEU A 185 3.01 4.24 8.38
N ASP A 186 2.56 3.63 7.29
CA ASP A 186 2.53 4.28 5.97
C ASP A 186 1.39 5.32 5.84
N ILE A 187 1.54 6.23 4.87
CA ILE A 187 0.47 7.12 4.41
C ILE A 187 0.03 6.62 3.03
N PRO A 188 -1.13 5.92 2.93
CA PRO A 188 -1.57 5.31 1.67
C PRO A 188 -2.02 6.36 0.65
N GLU A 189 -1.21 6.58 -0.39
CA GLU A 189 -1.47 7.57 -1.45
C GLU A 189 -1.63 6.88 -2.82
N LEU A 190 -2.50 5.86 -2.91
CA LEU A 190 -2.60 5.03 -4.13
C LEU A 190 -2.83 5.86 -5.40
N GLY A 191 -3.71 6.86 -5.33
CA GLY A 191 -4.00 7.75 -6.46
C GLY A 191 -2.73 8.42 -6.97
N HIS A 192 -1.99 9.07 -6.08
CA HIS A 192 -0.73 9.76 -6.39
C HIS A 192 0.38 8.80 -6.87
N LEU A 193 0.65 7.75 -6.10
CA LEU A 193 1.74 6.82 -6.36
C LEU A 193 1.52 6.07 -7.68
N SER A 194 0.27 5.79 -8.06
CA SER A 194 -0.03 5.15 -9.35
C SER A 194 0.38 5.99 -10.57
N PHE A 195 0.63 7.29 -10.42
CA PHE A 195 1.11 8.16 -11.51
C PHE A 195 2.62 8.37 -11.50
N ARG A 196 3.29 8.13 -10.36
CA ARG A 196 4.67 8.62 -10.16
C ARG A 196 5.67 7.55 -9.77
N LEU A 197 5.23 6.45 -9.16
CA LEU A 197 6.12 5.45 -8.58
C LEU A 197 6.96 4.73 -9.65
N GLY A 198 6.37 4.41 -10.80
CA GLY A 198 7.02 3.61 -11.82
C GLY A 198 7.47 2.26 -11.26
N THR A 199 8.72 1.91 -11.48
CA THR A 199 9.34 0.67 -10.95
C THR A 199 10.07 0.87 -9.62
N ARG A 200 9.98 2.06 -9.00
CA ARG A 200 10.62 2.36 -7.72
C ARG A 200 9.83 1.75 -6.55
N LEU A 201 10.43 1.80 -5.36
CA LEU A 201 9.86 1.27 -4.12
C LEU A 201 9.33 2.40 -3.24
N ARG A 202 8.15 2.25 -2.62
CA ARG A 202 7.56 3.29 -1.75
C ARG A 202 8.43 3.62 -0.52
N GLY A 203 9.04 2.59 0.07
CA GLY A 203 9.76 2.67 1.34
C GLY A 203 9.57 1.39 2.15
N PRO A 204 10.39 1.16 3.19
CA PRO A 204 10.26 -0.01 4.05
C PRO A 204 8.90 -0.07 4.74
N ALA A 205 8.23 -1.20 4.60
CA ALA A 205 7.07 -1.62 5.39
C ALA A 205 7.36 -2.96 6.11
N TRP A 206 6.37 -3.52 6.81
CA TRP A 206 6.49 -4.84 7.45
C TRP A 206 6.81 -5.94 6.44
N MET A 207 6.13 -5.94 5.30
CA MET A 207 6.40 -6.81 4.15
C MET A 207 6.69 -5.95 2.93
N ASN A 208 7.77 -6.27 2.19
CA ASN A 208 8.16 -5.56 0.98
C ASN A 208 8.30 -6.57 -0.16
N PHE A 209 7.46 -6.42 -1.17
CA PHE A 209 7.41 -7.26 -2.36
C PHE A 209 8.27 -6.63 -3.44
N LEU A 210 9.28 -7.37 -3.89
CA LEU A 210 10.30 -6.90 -4.82
C LEU A 210 10.24 -7.77 -6.08
N GLY A 211 10.03 -7.13 -7.23
CA GLY A 211 10.15 -7.75 -8.55
C GLY A 211 11.20 -7.03 -9.39
N GLN A 212 11.14 -7.27 -10.70
CA GLN A 212 12.02 -6.59 -11.65
C GLN A 212 11.63 -5.11 -11.83
N PRO A 213 12.62 -4.22 -12.08
CA PRO A 213 14.05 -4.49 -12.25
C PRO A 213 14.83 -4.54 -10.91
N VAL A 214 14.22 -4.06 -9.82
CA VAL A 214 14.94 -3.80 -8.56
C VAL A 214 15.55 -5.07 -7.97
N LEU A 215 14.82 -6.20 -7.98
CA LEU A 215 15.36 -7.46 -7.48
C LEU A 215 16.56 -7.94 -8.31
N GLY A 216 16.54 -7.76 -9.64
CA GLY A 216 17.66 -8.08 -10.52
C GLY A 216 18.89 -7.21 -10.22
N GLU A 217 18.70 -5.89 -10.07
CA GLU A 217 19.77 -4.94 -9.74
C GLU A 217 20.37 -5.17 -8.35
N LEU A 218 19.57 -5.71 -7.41
CA LEU A 218 20.05 -6.17 -6.11
C LEU A 218 20.94 -7.43 -6.18
N GLY A 219 20.96 -8.13 -7.33
CA GLY A 219 21.64 -9.41 -7.50
C GLY A 219 20.77 -10.62 -7.11
N GLY A 220 19.45 -10.47 -7.15
CA GLY A 220 18.49 -11.52 -6.86
C GLY A 220 18.26 -11.80 -5.37
N THR A 221 17.39 -12.77 -5.09
CA THR A 221 16.94 -13.14 -3.74
C THR A 221 18.10 -13.55 -2.82
N ALA A 222 19.10 -14.26 -3.35
CA ALA A 222 20.26 -14.69 -2.58
C ALA A 222 21.13 -13.51 -2.11
N SER A 223 21.41 -12.54 -2.99
CA SER A 223 22.17 -11.34 -2.62
C SER A 223 21.37 -10.48 -1.64
N LEU A 224 20.07 -10.31 -1.86
CA LEU A 224 19.19 -9.61 -0.93
C LEU A 224 19.23 -10.23 0.48
N ARG A 225 19.14 -11.57 0.57
CA ARG A 225 19.24 -12.29 1.85
C ARG A 225 20.59 -12.07 2.53
N ALA A 226 21.69 -12.05 1.78
CA ALA A 226 23.02 -11.83 2.34
C ALA A 226 23.25 -10.39 2.86
N ARG A 227 22.49 -9.41 2.37
CA ARG A 227 22.59 -7.99 2.78
C ARG A 227 21.77 -7.66 4.03
N LEU A 228 20.90 -8.57 4.50
CA LEU A 228 20.01 -8.36 5.64
C LEU A 228 20.42 -9.25 6.81
N SER A 229 20.64 -8.65 7.97
CA SER A 229 21.17 -9.31 9.18
C SER A 229 20.26 -9.16 10.39
N SER A 230 19.25 -8.29 10.34
CA SER A 230 18.35 -8.06 11.47
C SER A 230 17.59 -9.33 11.85
N GLN A 231 17.54 -9.59 13.16
CA GLN A 231 16.84 -10.75 13.71
C GLN A 231 15.35 -10.74 13.33
N GLY A 232 14.83 -11.89 12.91
CA GLY A 232 13.43 -12.03 12.50
C GLY A 232 13.13 -11.54 11.09
N THR A 233 14.08 -10.92 10.39
CA THR A 233 13.94 -10.60 8.96
C THR A 233 14.04 -11.89 8.13
N THR A 234 13.05 -12.13 7.29
CA THR A 234 13.04 -13.27 6.36
C THR A 234 12.95 -12.79 4.92
N VAL A 235 13.64 -13.49 4.02
CA VAL A 235 13.56 -13.27 2.57
C VAL A 235 13.04 -14.55 1.91
N GLN A 236 11.82 -14.50 1.42
CA GLN A 236 11.15 -15.60 0.71
C GLN A 236 11.14 -15.32 -0.79
N GLU A 237 11.52 -16.32 -1.58
CA GLU A 237 11.40 -16.30 -3.03
C GLU A 237 9.94 -16.56 -3.45
N LEU A 238 9.51 -15.89 -4.51
CA LEU A 238 8.20 -16.02 -5.13
C LEU A 238 8.39 -16.30 -6.63
N ASP A 239 7.38 -16.90 -7.27
CA ASP A 239 7.44 -17.23 -8.69
C ASP A 239 7.66 -15.99 -9.58
N GLY A 240 8.32 -16.16 -10.73
CA GLY A 240 8.48 -15.10 -11.72
C GLY A 240 9.50 -14.02 -11.32
N GLU A 241 10.63 -14.42 -10.74
CA GLU A 241 11.73 -13.54 -10.33
C GLU A 241 11.27 -12.44 -9.36
N ARG A 242 10.53 -12.85 -8.33
CA ARG A 242 10.01 -11.97 -7.29
C ARG A 242 10.43 -12.49 -5.93
N ALA A 243 10.44 -11.61 -4.94
CA ALA A 243 10.73 -11.95 -3.56
C ALA A 243 9.89 -11.10 -2.61
N VAL A 244 9.74 -11.57 -1.39
CA VAL A 244 9.19 -10.79 -0.28
C VAL A 244 10.16 -10.79 0.89
N VAL A 245 10.45 -9.59 1.39
CA VAL A 245 11.13 -9.38 2.68
C VAL A 245 10.07 -9.16 3.74
N THR A 246 10.10 -9.92 4.83
CA THR A 246 9.22 -9.73 6.00
C THR A 246 10.07 -9.37 7.22
N LEU A 247 9.74 -8.27 7.90
CA LEU A 247 10.48 -7.72 9.04
C LEU A 247 9.84 -8.18 10.36
N GLY A 248 10.10 -9.41 10.78
CA GLY A 248 9.56 -9.99 12.01
C GLY A 248 8.12 -10.51 11.88
N PRO A 249 7.62 -11.17 12.95
CA PRO A 249 6.31 -11.84 12.94
C PRO A 249 5.11 -10.87 13.02
N TRP A 250 5.32 -9.65 13.51
CA TRP A 250 4.31 -8.59 13.65
C TRP A 250 4.77 -7.32 12.94
N PRO A 251 3.84 -6.53 12.38
CA PRO A 251 4.19 -5.20 11.90
C PRO A 251 4.42 -4.26 13.09
N GLU A 252 5.51 -3.50 13.04
CA GLU A 252 5.91 -2.58 14.11
C GLU A 252 5.67 -1.12 13.68
N ALA A 253 5.03 -0.34 14.55
CA ALA A 253 4.82 1.10 14.35
C ALA A 253 6.06 1.93 14.70
N GLY A 254 6.82 1.49 15.70
CA GLY A 254 7.82 2.30 16.38
C GLY A 254 7.19 3.48 17.13
N ASP A 255 8.01 4.18 17.90
CA ASP A 255 7.66 5.40 18.63
C ASP A 255 8.96 6.15 18.93
N THR A 256 9.22 7.22 18.18
CA THR A 256 10.46 8.00 18.29
C THR A 256 10.57 8.73 19.63
N GLU A 257 9.46 9.02 20.31
CA GLU A 257 9.46 9.61 21.66
C GLU A 257 9.84 8.58 22.74
N GLN A 258 9.66 7.29 22.46
CA GLN A 258 10.00 6.19 23.37
C GLN A 258 11.31 5.47 22.97
N GLY A 259 12.04 5.99 21.97
CA GLY A 259 13.28 5.36 21.49
C GLY A 259 13.08 4.05 20.73
N GLN A 260 11.85 3.74 20.29
CA GLN A 260 11.55 2.55 19.49
C GLN A 260 11.85 2.82 18.01
N ILE A 261 13.09 2.54 17.62
CA ILE A 261 13.70 3.04 16.39
C ILE A 261 13.61 2.13 15.14
N LEU A 262 12.97 0.96 15.26
CA LEU A 262 12.76 0.02 14.14
C LEU A 262 14.05 -0.38 13.39
N PRO A 263 15.04 -1.02 14.03
CA PRO A 263 16.33 -1.34 13.41
C PRO A 263 16.22 -2.15 12.12
N ALA A 264 15.32 -3.13 12.06
CA ALA A 264 15.09 -3.94 10.85
C ALA A 264 14.55 -3.11 9.66
N TYR A 265 13.69 -2.13 9.94
CA TYR A 265 13.15 -1.23 8.91
C TYR A 265 14.25 -0.29 8.41
N ARG A 266 15.11 0.20 9.30
CA ARG A 266 16.26 1.04 8.96
C ARG A 266 17.32 0.29 8.15
N GLU A 267 17.63 -0.95 8.51
CA GLU A 267 18.52 -1.81 7.73
C GLU A 267 17.98 -1.97 6.30
N LEU A 268 16.70 -2.35 6.17
CA LEU A 268 16.08 -2.49 4.86
C LEU A 268 16.06 -1.16 4.09
N ALA A 269 15.81 -0.02 4.75
CA ALA A 269 15.87 1.31 4.14
C ALA A 269 17.24 1.57 3.47
N ARG A 270 18.33 1.27 4.18
CA ARG A 270 19.70 1.45 3.67
C ARG A 270 20.00 0.53 2.50
N VAL A 271 19.57 -0.73 2.57
CA VAL A 271 19.73 -1.68 1.46
C VAL A 271 18.97 -1.22 0.21
N LEU A 272 17.77 -0.66 0.39
CA LEU A 272 16.88 -0.27 -0.71
C LEU A 272 17.06 1.19 -1.17
N GLU A 273 17.89 1.99 -0.50
CA GLU A 273 18.02 3.44 -0.72
C GLU A 273 18.11 3.86 -2.20
N PRO A 274 18.91 3.22 -3.05
CA PRO A 274 19.05 3.59 -4.47
C PRO A 274 17.75 3.45 -5.29
N TRP A 275 16.80 2.65 -4.81
CA TRP A 275 15.56 2.32 -5.51
C TRP A 275 14.31 2.92 -4.85
N LEU A 276 14.46 3.59 -3.72
CA LEU A 276 13.35 4.26 -3.07
C LEU A 276 12.84 5.41 -3.94
N TYR A 277 11.51 5.48 -4.05
CA TYR A 277 10.82 6.62 -4.62
C TYR A 277 11.06 7.84 -3.73
N ARG A 278 11.41 8.95 -4.39
CA ARG A 278 11.51 10.27 -3.77
C ARG A 278 10.61 11.19 -4.55
N GLU A 279 9.86 11.99 -3.81
CA GLU A 279 9.00 12.97 -4.42
C GLU A 279 9.84 13.96 -5.24
N VAL A 280 9.37 14.24 -6.45
CA VAL A 280 9.95 15.27 -7.31
C VAL A 280 8.96 16.42 -7.50
N PRO A 281 9.45 17.66 -7.63
CA PRO A 281 8.61 18.80 -7.97
C PRO A 281 7.71 18.51 -9.18
N GLY A 282 6.41 18.75 -9.03
CA GLY A 282 5.46 18.59 -10.14
C GLY A 282 5.57 19.69 -11.21
N GLN A 283 6.27 20.79 -10.91
CA GLN A 283 6.53 21.90 -11.83
C GLN A 283 7.94 22.44 -11.60
N PRO A 284 8.58 23.02 -12.64
CA PRO A 284 9.77 23.85 -12.46
C PRO A 284 9.53 24.89 -11.37
N TYR A 285 10.51 25.10 -10.48
CA TYR A 285 10.48 26.10 -9.38
C TYR A 285 9.57 25.80 -8.18
N ARG A 286 8.83 24.69 -8.14
CA ARG A 286 8.20 24.24 -6.90
C ARG A 286 9.16 23.39 -6.08
N GLU A 287 9.18 23.58 -4.77
CA GLU A 287 9.90 22.69 -3.87
C GLU A 287 8.98 21.58 -3.36
N VAL A 288 9.57 20.41 -3.12
CA VAL A 288 8.90 19.36 -2.36
C VAL A 288 8.83 19.82 -0.91
N PRO A 289 7.65 19.82 -0.28
CA PRO A 289 7.51 20.25 1.11
C PRO A 289 8.48 19.52 2.03
N GLU A 290 9.13 20.25 2.96
CA GLU A 290 10.07 19.65 3.91
C GLU A 290 9.47 18.49 4.69
N ARG A 291 8.19 18.58 5.04
CA ARG A 291 7.42 17.52 5.70
C ARG A 291 7.46 16.20 4.92
N THR A 292 7.33 16.26 3.59
CA THR A 292 7.39 15.09 2.70
C THR A 292 8.79 14.52 2.68
N ARG A 293 9.81 15.38 2.53
CA ARG A 293 11.22 14.95 2.55
C ARG A 293 11.59 14.26 3.87
N ARG A 294 11.20 14.83 5.01
CA ARG A 294 11.40 14.22 6.33
C ARG A 294 10.71 12.87 6.44
N TRP A 295 9.47 12.77 5.95
CA TRP A 295 8.73 11.52 5.96
C TRP A 295 9.39 10.42 5.13
N GLU A 296 9.88 10.75 3.94
CA GLU A 296 10.60 9.80 3.11
C GLU A 296 11.97 9.42 3.70
N ARG A 297 12.59 10.30 4.50
CA ARG A 297 13.90 10.07 5.13
C ARG A 297 13.84 9.48 6.54
N ARG A 298 12.64 9.22 7.08
CA ARG A 298 12.40 8.78 8.48
C ARG A 298 13.20 7.57 8.98
N PHE A 299 13.78 6.76 8.09
CA PHE A 299 14.59 5.60 8.43
C PHE A 299 16.10 5.81 8.27
N PHE A 300 16.53 6.96 7.76
CA PHE A 300 17.94 7.30 7.53
C PHE A 300 18.49 8.24 8.60
N ASP A 301 17.61 9.06 9.17
CA ASP A 301 17.92 10.03 10.21
C ASP A 301 17.71 9.42 11.62
#